data_AF-A7EC72-F1
#
_entry.id   AF-A7EC72-F1
#
_cell.length_a   1.000
_cell.length_b   1.000
_cell.length_c   1.000
_cell.angle_alpha   90.00
_cell.angle_beta   90.00
_cell.angle_gamma   90.00
#
_symmetry.space_group_name_H-M   'P 1'
#
loop_
_entity.id
_entity.type
_entity.pdbx_description
1 polymer ?
#
loop_
_entity_poly.entity_id
_entity_poly.type
_entity_poly.pdbx_seq_one_letter_code
_entity_poly.pdbx_strand_id
1 'polypeptide(L)'
;MLDCHPKQTEMLSASHEELITPESCPSRPIEKNKLFVDEFELTTVSIPMALPVDCRECSKTYGMHILQTPDKSWKNWLIARTM
;
A
#
# COMPACT_ATOMS: atom_id res chain seq x y z
N MET A 1 -29.50 -19.38 -5.06
CA MET A 1 -28.57 -18.38 -5.63
C MET A 1 -28.15 -17.52 -4.44
N LEU A 2 -26.87 -17.54 -4.05
CA LEU A 2 -26.39 -16.69 -2.96
C LEU A 2 -26.23 -15.28 -3.54
N ASP A 3 -27.10 -14.36 -3.13
CA ASP A 3 -26.96 -12.95 -3.51
C ASP A 3 -25.65 -12.40 -2.94
N CYS A 4 -24.79 -11.83 -3.79
CA CYS A 4 -23.54 -11.22 -3.34
C CYS A 4 -23.82 -10.01 -2.43
N HIS A 5 -23.03 -9.85 -1.37
CA HIS A 5 -23.15 -8.72 -0.46
C HIS A 5 -22.87 -7.40 -1.21
N PRO A 6 -23.59 -6.29 -0.96
CA PRO A 6 -23.50 -5.06 -1.74
C PRO A 6 -22.08 -4.50 -1.91
N LYS A 7 -21.24 -4.62 -0.86
CA LYS A 7 -19.81 -4.22 -0.91
C LYS A 7 -18.98 -5.02 -1.92
N GLN A 8 -19.28 -6.31 -2.09
CA GLN A 8 -18.59 -7.14 -3.08
C GLN A 8 -18.99 -6.72 -4.50
N THR A 9 -20.26 -6.39 -4.70
CA THR A 9 -20.77 -5.87 -5.97
C THR A 9 -20.10 -4.55 -6.35
N GLU A 10 -19.92 -3.64 -5.39
CA GLU A 10 -19.21 -2.38 -5.61
C GLU A 10 -17.74 -2.58 -6.01
N MET A 11 -17.03 -3.52 -5.38
CA MET A 11 -15.64 -3.83 -5.77
C MET A 11 -15.52 -4.45 -7.16
N LEU A 12 -16.52 -5.25 -7.56
CA LEU A 12 -16.50 -5.96 -8.85
C LEU A 12 -16.93 -5.09 -10.03
N SER A 13 -17.65 -3.99 -9.79
CA SER A 13 -18.16 -3.11 -10.86
C SER A 13 -17.04 -2.57 -11.76
N ALA A 14 -15.89 -2.21 -11.18
CA ALA A 14 -14.76 -1.63 -11.89
C ALA A 14 -14.13 -2.56 -12.96
N SER A 15 -14.41 -3.87 -12.94
CA SER A 15 -13.86 -4.81 -13.92
C SER A 15 -14.44 -4.65 -15.34
N HIS A 16 -15.56 -3.94 -15.48
CA HIS A 16 -16.25 -3.71 -16.77
C HIS A 16 -16.25 -2.25 -17.22
N GLU A 17 -15.61 -1.37 -16.45
CA GLU A 17 -15.56 0.07 -16.71
C GLU A 17 -14.26 0.46 -17.41
N GLU A 18 -14.26 1.61 -18.10
CA GLU A 18 -13.02 2.18 -18.61
C GLU A 18 -12.11 2.64 -17.46
N LEU A 19 -10.81 2.35 -17.59
CA LEU A 19 -9.84 2.70 -16.57
C LEU A 19 -9.63 4.23 -16.51
N ILE A 20 -9.80 4.80 -15.33
CA ILE A 20 -9.52 6.22 -15.07
C ILE A 20 -8.05 6.36 -14.68
N THR A 21 -7.29 7.14 -15.45
CA THR A 21 -5.87 7.38 -15.16
C THR A 21 -5.68 8.35 -13.99
N PRO A 22 -4.75 8.08 -13.05
CA PRO A 22 -4.51 8.96 -11.91
C PRO A 22 -3.86 10.29 -12.32
N GLU A 23 -4.27 11.38 -11.68
CA GLU A 23 -3.72 12.71 -11.92
C GLU A 23 -2.51 13.03 -11.02
N SER A 24 -1.56 13.80 -11.57
CA SER A 24 -0.46 14.36 -10.78
C SER A 24 -0.93 15.59 -10.01
N CYS A 25 -0.67 15.63 -8.70
CA CYS A 25 -0.98 16.78 -7.86
C CYS A 25 0.34 17.37 -7.30
N PRO A 26 0.60 18.68 -7.46
CA PRO A 26 1.90 19.28 -7.19
C PRO A 26 2.24 19.46 -5.70
N SER A 27 1.26 19.41 -4.80
CA SER A 27 1.50 19.53 -3.35
C SER A 27 0.68 18.49 -2.59
N ARG A 28 1.32 17.81 -1.64
CA ARG A 28 0.71 16.71 -0.89
C ARG A 28 1.07 16.79 0.59
N PRO A 29 0.13 16.48 1.51
CA PRO A 29 0.40 16.47 2.94
C PRO A 29 1.58 15.58 3.37
N ILE A 30 1.85 14.52 2.60
CA ILE A 30 2.93 13.56 2.87
C ILE A 30 4.34 14.17 2.74
N GLU A 31 4.48 15.30 2.04
CA GLU A 31 5.79 15.91 1.76
C GLU A 31 6.28 16.87 2.86
N LYS A 32 5.51 17.04 3.94
CA LYS A 32 5.82 18.00 5.02
C LYS A 32 7.07 17.62 5.82
N ASN A 33 7.28 16.33 6.05
CA ASN A 33 8.43 15.81 6.79
C ASN A 33 9.20 14.87 5.86
N LYS A 34 10.47 15.19 5.60
CA LYS A 34 11.36 14.39 4.78
C LYS A 34 12.57 14.05 5.64
N LEU A 35 12.88 12.76 5.73
CA LEU A 35 14.09 12.25 6.36
C LEU A 35 14.93 11.61 5.27
N PHE A 36 16.20 12.00 5.17
CA PHE A 36 17.16 11.45 4.22
C PHE A 36 17.95 10.28 4.83
N VAL A 37 18.82 9.67 4.02
CA VAL A 37 19.50 8.40 4.36
C VAL A 37 20.23 8.45 5.70
N ASP A 38 20.87 9.56 6.04
CA ASP A 38 21.64 9.71 7.28
C ASP A 38 20.81 10.26 8.46
N GLU A 39 19.51 10.51 8.25
CA GLU A 39 18.60 11.12 9.22
C GLU A 39 17.57 10.13 9.80
N PHE A 40 17.49 8.91 9.26
CA PHE A 40 16.49 7.92 9.64
C PHE A 40 17.02 6.50 9.71
N GLU A 41 16.78 5.89 10.87
CA GLU A 41 17.09 4.49 11.16
C GLU A 41 15.80 3.77 11.53
N LEU A 42 15.42 2.73 10.79
CA LEU A 42 14.11 2.07 10.95
C LEU A 42 13.94 1.46 12.35
N THR A 43 15.04 1.03 12.97
CA THR A 43 15.09 0.45 14.32
C THR A 43 14.83 1.47 15.44
N THR A 44 14.87 2.77 15.14
CA THR A 44 14.58 3.84 16.11
C THR A 44 13.09 4.11 16.25
N VAL A 45 12.28 3.64 15.30
CA VAL A 45 10.83 3.82 15.30
C VAL A 45 10.16 2.70 16.07
N SER A 46 9.13 3.03 16.85
CA SER A 46 8.31 2.04 17.55
C SER A 46 7.50 1.21 16.54
N ILE A 47 7.98 0.01 16.20
CA ILE A 47 7.23 -0.96 15.40
C ILE A 47 6.43 -1.86 16.35
N PRO A 48 5.09 -1.93 16.20
CA PRO A 48 4.30 -2.79 17.07
C PRO A 48 4.61 -4.26 16.82
N MET A 49 4.88 -5.01 17.88
CA MET A 49 5.01 -6.46 17.82
C MET A 49 3.64 -7.08 17.59
N ALA A 50 3.39 -7.59 16.38
CA ALA A 50 2.08 -8.10 15.99
C ALA A 50 1.75 -9.47 16.61
N LEU A 51 2.74 -10.37 16.74
CA LEU A 51 2.58 -11.70 17.35
C LEU A 51 3.87 -12.10 18.12
N PRO A 52 3.78 -12.86 19.23
CA PRO A 52 4.92 -13.15 20.11
C PRO A 52 6.02 -14.05 19.51
N VAL A 53 5.71 -14.83 18.47
CA VAL A 53 6.56 -15.94 18.00
C VAL A 53 7.06 -15.78 16.56
N ASP A 54 6.22 -15.31 15.62
CA ASP A 54 6.55 -15.36 14.18
C ASP A 54 6.56 -14.00 13.47
N CYS A 55 6.28 -12.90 14.18
CA CYS A 55 6.20 -11.56 13.60
C CYS A 55 6.98 -10.58 14.46
N ARG A 56 8.30 -10.82 14.60
CA ARG A 56 9.21 -9.82 15.14
C ARG A 56 9.13 -8.60 14.22
N GLU A 57 8.53 -7.53 14.73
CA GLU A 57 8.45 -6.20 14.12
C GLU A 57 7.98 -6.18 12.64
N CYS A 58 6.76 -6.64 12.37
CA CYS A 58 6.13 -6.43 11.07
C CYS A 58 5.87 -4.92 10.83
N SER A 59 6.82 -4.26 10.16
CA SER A 59 6.76 -2.84 9.82
C SER A 59 5.57 -2.51 8.90
N LYS A 60 5.12 -3.45 8.06
CA LYS A 60 3.96 -3.28 7.17
C LYS A 60 2.96 -4.42 7.31
N THR A 61 1.76 -4.11 7.78
CA THR A 61 0.61 -5.03 7.83
C THR A 61 -0.54 -4.57 6.92
N TYR A 62 -0.69 -3.27 6.75
CA TYR A 62 -1.75 -2.65 5.93
C TYR A 62 -1.20 -1.59 4.96
N GLY A 63 0.12 -1.53 4.80
CA GLY A 63 0.77 -0.64 3.84
C GLY A 63 0.57 -1.11 2.40
N MET A 64 0.56 -0.17 1.46
CA MET A 64 0.50 -0.44 0.03
C MET A 64 1.90 -0.46 -0.58
N HIS A 65 2.33 -1.60 -1.12
CA HIS A 65 3.51 -1.66 -1.97
C HIS A 65 3.15 -1.20 -3.37
N ILE A 66 3.94 -0.28 -3.92
CA ILE A 66 3.77 0.25 -5.27
C ILE A 66 4.99 -0.15 -6.08
N LEU A 67 4.77 -1.02 -7.07
CA LEU A 67 5.82 -1.58 -7.93
C LEU A 67 5.49 -1.32 -9.39
N GLN A 68 6.52 -1.22 -10.23
CA GLN A 68 6.37 -0.98 -11.66
C GLN A 68 7.25 -1.97 -12.44
N THR A 69 6.72 -2.53 -13.52
CA THR A 69 7.51 -3.36 -14.43
C THR A 69 8.59 -2.53 -15.12
N PRO A 70 9.75 -3.12 -15.50
CA PRO A 70 10.84 -2.35 -16.11
C PRO A 70 10.44 -1.63 -17.41
N ASP A 71 9.54 -2.22 -18.19
CA ASP A 71 8.95 -1.67 -19.43
C ASP A 71 7.85 -0.64 -19.17
N LYS A 72 7.50 -0.40 -17.90
CA LYS A 72 6.52 0.59 -17.42
C LYS A 72 5.07 0.34 -17.79
N SER A 73 4.76 -0.75 -18.48
CA SER A 73 3.42 -1.11 -18.94
C SER A 73 2.46 -1.39 -17.78
N TRP A 74 2.97 -1.82 -16.62
CA TRP A 74 2.14 -2.17 -15.49
C TRP A 74 2.66 -1.61 -14.16
N LYS A 75 1.72 -1.10 -13.36
CA LYS A 75 1.92 -0.68 -11.97
C LYS A 75 1.00 -1.51 -11.08
N ASN A 76 1.57 -2.13 -10.06
CA ASN A 76 0.83 -2.97 -9.12
C ASN A 76 0.82 -2.37 -7.72
N TRP A 77 -0.35 -2.40 -7.08
CA TRP A 77 -0.61 -1.87 -5.75
C TRP A 77 -1.10 -3.04 -4.91
N LEU A 78 -0.27 -3.54 -4.00
CA LEU A 78 -0.58 -4.74 -3.23
C LEU A 78 -0.22 -4.61 -1.74
N ILE A 79 -0.98 -5.30 -0.90
CA ILE A 79 -0.66 -5.47 0.52
C ILE A 79 0.14 -6.77 0.66
N ALA A 80 1.36 -6.65 1.15
CA ALA A 80 2.20 -7.77 1.53
C ALA A 80 2.94 -7.44 2.83
N ARG A 81 3.11 -8.44 3.69
CA ARG A 81 3.83 -8.27 4.95
C ARG A 81 5.30 -7.93 4.69
N THR A 82 5.85 -7.03 5.49
CA THR A 82 7.29 -6.71 5.50
C THR A 82 7.75 -6.59 6.94
N MET A 83 8.95 -7.10 7.18
CA MET A 83 9.68 -7.00 8.44
C MET A 83 10.86 -6.09 8.16
#